data_AF-A0A2S4MLD9-F1
#
_entry.id   AF-A0A2S4MLD9-F1
#
_cell.length_a   1.000
_cell.length_b   1.000
_cell.length_c   1.000
_cell.angle_alpha   90.00
_cell.angle_beta   90.00
_cell.angle_gamma   90.00
#
_symmetry.space_group_name_H-M   'P 1'
#
loop_
_entity.id
_entity.type
_entity.pdbx_description
1 polymer ?
#
loop_
_entity_poly.entity_id
_entity_poly.type
_entity_poly.pdbx_seq_one_letter_code
_entity_poly.pdbx_strand_id
1 'polypeptide(L)'
;MLLRIVDGDPHVAAELRSWAREVHPVSTTRRTAGELRVRAREIAEARERADAKRREAERRRQAEEAERTRRTRINAPRQRGADAWREINQEIERRNASGYDRAAGLLFDLQVLAREAGEQDEFNRRLASIRTTHERKPKFIERLSRIGRGNDAETA
;
A
#
# COMPACT_ATOMS: atom_id res chain seq x y z
N MET A 1 -20.18 50.86 -6.47
CA MET A 1 -19.39 50.96 -5.21
C MET A 1 -17.92 50.59 -5.44
N LEU A 2 -17.61 49.43 -6.02
CA LEU A 2 -16.22 49.01 -6.34
C LEU A 2 -15.48 49.97 -7.29
N LEU A 3 -16.16 50.58 -8.27
CA LEU A 3 -15.55 51.60 -9.13
C LEU A 3 -15.15 52.90 -8.39
N ARG A 4 -15.85 53.29 -7.32
CA ARG A 4 -15.56 54.52 -6.57
C ARG A 4 -14.37 54.36 -5.60
N ILE A 5 -14.04 53.12 -5.23
CA ILE A 5 -12.83 52.79 -4.45
C ILE A 5 -11.58 52.93 -5.32
N VAL A 6 -11.67 52.55 -6.59
CA VAL A 6 -10.57 52.69 -7.57
C VAL A 6 -10.29 54.17 -7.88
N ASP A 7 -11.31 55.03 -7.80
CA ASP A 7 -11.22 56.47 -8.05
C ASP A 7 -10.76 57.30 -6.84
N GLY A 8 -10.48 56.64 -5.70
CA GLY A 8 -9.92 57.30 -4.50
C GLY A 8 -10.90 58.17 -3.70
N ASP A 9 -12.22 57.98 -3.85
CA ASP A 9 -13.22 58.81 -3.20
C ASP A 9 -13.15 58.69 -1.65
N PRO A 10 -12.85 59.79 -0.92
CA PRO A 10 -12.66 59.77 0.53
C PRO A 10 -13.95 59.42 1.32
N HIS A 11 -15.13 59.53 0.70
CA HIS A 11 -16.41 59.25 1.36
C HIS A 11 -16.73 57.76 1.41
N VAL A 12 -16.18 56.96 0.49
CA VAL A 12 -16.43 55.52 0.43
C VAL A 12 -15.87 54.80 1.66
N ALA A 13 -14.74 55.28 2.20
CA ALA A 13 -14.16 54.75 3.42
C ALA A 13 -15.02 55.04 4.67
N ALA A 14 -15.80 56.12 4.67
CA ALA A 14 -16.72 56.46 5.75
C ALA A 14 -18.02 55.64 5.66
N GLU A 15 -18.56 55.47 4.45
CA GLU A 15 -19.72 54.63 4.18
C GLU A 15 -19.47 53.16 4.53
N LEU A 16 -18.31 52.61 4.12
CA LEU A 16 -17.89 51.25 4.50
C LEU A 16 -17.76 51.08 6.01
N ARG A 17 -17.22 52.08 6.71
CA ARG A 17 -17.12 52.07 8.18
C ARG A 17 -18.46 52.20 8.88
N SER A 18 -19.45 52.86 8.26
CA SER A 18 -20.82 52.93 8.77
C SER A 18 -21.52 51.60 8.59
N TRP A 19 -21.49 51.06 7.37
CA TRP A 19 -22.07 49.77 7.03
C TRP A 19 -21.47 48.63 7.87
N ALA A 20 -20.14 48.60 8.05
CA ALA A 20 -19.49 47.61 8.90
C ALA A 20 -19.94 47.70 10.37
N ARG A 21 -20.24 48.90 10.89
CA ARG A 21 -20.77 49.08 12.24
C ARG A 21 -22.24 48.65 12.37
N GLU A 22 -23.00 48.77 11.30
CA GLU A 22 -24.40 48.35 11.23
C GLU A 22 -24.52 46.82 11.12
N VAL A 23 -23.65 46.19 10.32
CA VAL A 23 -23.59 44.73 10.16
C VAL A 23 -22.95 44.04 11.37
N HIS A 24 -22.00 44.71 12.03
CA HIS A 24 -21.33 44.21 13.23
C HIS A 24 -21.43 45.25 14.35
N PRO A 25 -22.57 45.35 15.05
CA PRO A 25 -22.70 46.23 16.20
C PRO A 25 -21.65 45.83 17.24
N VAL A 26 -20.72 46.74 17.51
CA VAL A 26 -19.72 46.55 18.56
C VAL A 26 -20.47 46.45 19.88
N SER A 27 -20.52 45.25 20.46
CA SER A 27 -21.17 45.01 21.75
C SER A 27 -20.58 45.96 22.80
N THR A 28 -21.41 46.86 23.32
CA THR A 28 -21.05 47.83 24.38
C THR A 28 -20.93 47.19 25.76
N THR A 29 -21.27 45.90 25.87
CA THR A 29 -21.05 45.11 27.09
C THR A 29 -19.56 44.80 27.20
N ARG A 30 -18.85 45.59 28.00
CA ARG A 30 -17.44 45.34 28.33
C ARG A 30 -17.35 44.03 29.11
N ARG A 31 -16.91 42.97 28.43
CA ARG A 31 -16.62 41.68 29.06
C ARG A 31 -15.52 41.84 30.08
N THR A 32 -15.67 41.20 31.24
CA THR A 32 -14.60 41.23 32.25
C THR A 32 -13.40 40.40 31.78
N ALA A 33 -12.19 40.77 32.20
CA ALA A 33 -11.00 39.99 31.88
C ALA A 33 -11.09 38.53 32.37
N GLY A 34 -11.91 38.26 33.39
CA GLY A 34 -12.24 36.91 33.87
C GLY A 34 -13.06 36.11 32.85
N GLU A 35 -14.13 36.68 32.31
CA GLU A 35 -14.97 36.03 31.28
C GLU A 35 -14.17 35.70 30.02
N LEU A 36 -13.27 36.59 29.60
CA LEU A 36 -12.40 36.35 28.45
C LEU A 36 -11.43 35.18 28.70
N ARG A 37 -10.88 35.06 29.92
CA ARG A 37 -10.01 33.95 30.30
C ARG A 37 -10.75 32.62 30.37
N VAL A 38 -11.98 32.61 30.91
CA VAL A 38 -12.83 31.41 30.95
C VAL A 38 -13.16 30.95 29.54
N ARG A 39 -13.60 31.85 28.66
CA ARG A 39 -13.87 31.53 27.25
C ARG A 39 -12.63 31.06 26.50
N ALA A 40 -11.48 31.69 26.72
CA ALA A 40 -10.23 31.26 26.10
C ALA A 40 -9.85 29.83 26.51
N ARG A 41 -10.06 29.48 27.79
CA ARG A 41 -9.83 28.13 28.31
C ARG A 41 -10.79 27.11 27.70
N GLU A 42 -12.08 27.40 27.62
CA GLU A 42 -13.06 26.52 26.96
C GLU A 42 -12.70 26.23 25.51
N ILE A 43 -12.26 27.26 24.76
CA ILE A 43 -11.83 27.13 23.37
C ILE A 43 -10.55 26.29 23.27
N ALA A 44 -9.59 26.48 24.17
CA ALA A 44 -8.36 25.71 24.21
C ALA A 44 -8.65 24.23 24.48
N GLU A 45 -9.48 23.92 25.49
CA GLU A 45 -9.86 22.55 25.84
C GLU A 45 -10.67 21.87 24.73
N ALA A 46 -11.53 22.62 24.02
CA ALA A 46 -12.26 22.10 22.87
C ALA A 46 -11.34 21.76 21.69
N ARG A 47 -10.33 22.62 21.43
CA ARG A 47 -9.30 22.38 20.39
C ARG A 47 -8.44 21.18 20.72
N GLU A 48 -7.99 21.06 21.97
CA GLU A 48 -7.17 19.92 22.42
C GLU A 48 -7.92 18.59 22.26
N ARG A 49 -9.21 18.55 22.65
CA ARG A 49 -10.07 17.37 22.44
C ARG A 49 -10.25 17.03 20.96
N ALA A 50 -10.39 18.02 20.09
CA ALA A 50 -10.49 17.80 18.66
C ALA A 50 -9.17 17.27 18.06
N ASP A 51 -8.04 17.81 18.50
CA ASP A 51 -6.71 17.41 18.05
C ASP A 51 -6.36 15.99 18.50
N ALA A 52 -6.71 15.62 19.73
CA ALA A 52 -6.54 14.26 20.25
C ALA A 52 -7.31 13.24 19.41
N LYS A 53 -8.58 13.53 19.08
CA LYS A 53 -9.40 12.67 18.21
C LYS A 53 -8.83 12.55 16.80
N ARG A 54 -8.31 13.64 16.22
CA ARG A 54 -7.66 13.60 14.90
C ARG A 54 -6.40 12.74 14.91
N ARG A 55 -5.54 12.88 15.93
CA ARG A 55 -4.33 12.07 16.09
C ARG A 55 -4.65 10.58 16.26
N GLU A 56 -5.70 10.23 16.98
CA GLU A 56 -6.13 8.84 17.13
C GLU A 56 -6.68 8.25 15.83
N ALA A 57 -7.51 9.01 15.10
CA ALA A 57 -8.00 8.61 13.79
C ALA A 57 -6.86 8.43 12.77
N GLU A 58 -5.86 9.32 12.79
CA GLU A 58 -4.70 9.26 11.92
C GLU A 58 -3.79 8.07 12.26
N ARG A 59 -3.55 7.78 13.55
CA ARG A 59 -2.84 6.56 13.98
C ARG A 59 -3.55 5.29 13.52
N ARG A 60 -4.89 5.26 13.57
CA ARG A 60 -5.68 4.11 13.10
C ARG A 60 -5.59 3.94 11.58
N ARG A 61 -5.64 5.03 10.81
CA ARG A 61 -5.45 5.00 9.35
C ARG A 61 -4.06 4.51 8.96
N GLN A 62 -3.01 5.00 9.63
CA GLN A 62 -1.63 4.56 9.38
C GLN A 62 -1.44 3.07 9.69
N ALA A 63 -2.08 2.55 10.75
CA ALA A 63 -2.05 1.12 11.07
C ALA A 63 -2.76 0.27 9.99
N GLU A 64 -3.91 0.72 9.49
CA GLU A 64 -4.65 0.04 8.42
C GLU A 64 -3.89 0.05 7.08
N GLU A 65 -3.19 1.14 6.74
CA GLU A 65 -2.34 1.23 5.55
C GLU A 65 -1.10 0.34 5.65
N ALA A 66 -0.46 0.27 6.81
CA ALA A 66 0.67 -0.61 7.06
C ALA A 66 0.27 -2.09 6.90
N GLU A 67 -0.92 -2.46 7.35
CA GLU A 67 -1.42 -3.83 7.23
C GLU A 67 -1.84 -4.18 5.79
N ARG A 68 -2.43 -3.24 5.06
CA ARG A 68 -2.70 -3.40 3.62
C ARG A 68 -1.41 -3.57 2.82
N THR A 69 -0.38 -2.79 3.14
CA THR A 69 0.93 -2.87 2.48
C THR A 69 1.63 -4.19 2.79
N ARG A 70 1.53 -4.69 4.03
CA ARG A 70 2.01 -6.04 4.38
C ARG A 70 1.28 -7.12 3.58
N ARG A 71 -0.05 -7.06 3.47
CA ARG A 71 -0.85 -8.06 2.75
C ARG A 71 -0.58 -8.04 1.24
N THR A 72 -0.46 -6.86 0.62
CA THR A 72 -0.14 -6.76 -0.82
C THR A 72 1.29 -7.21 -1.12
N ARG A 73 2.25 -6.88 -0.24
CA ARG A 73 3.66 -7.31 -0.38
C ARG A 73 3.83 -8.82 -0.29
N ILE A 74 3.01 -9.51 0.52
CA ILE A 74 3.06 -10.98 0.65
C ILE A 74 2.22 -11.68 -0.45
N ASN A 75 1.12 -11.07 -0.91
CA ASN A 75 0.26 -11.68 -1.92
C ASN A 75 0.79 -11.55 -3.36
N ALA A 76 1.45 -10.45 -3.72
CA ALA A 76 1.97 -10.27 -5.08
C ALA A 76 3.06 -11.29 -5.51
N PRO A 77 4.01 -11.70 -4.64
CA PRO A 77 4.91 -12.80 -4.94
C PRO A 77 4.18 -14.15 -4.97
N ARG A 78 3.24 -14.40 -4.05
CA ARG A 78 2.46 -15.65 -4.00
C ARG A 78 1.60 -15.88 -5.23
N GLN A 79 0.95 -14.82 -5.73
CA GLN A 79 0.12 -14.88 -6.94
C GLN A 79 0.99 -15.17 -8.17
N ARG A 80 2.13 -14.47 -8.31
CA ARG A 80 3.09 -14.71 -9.39
C ARG A 80 3.68 -16.12 -9.34
N GLY A 81 4.00 -16.62 -8.14
CA GLY A 81 4.43 -18.00 -7.95
C GLY A 81 3.35 -18.99 -8.41
N ALA A 82 2.11 -18.83 -7.95
CA ALA A 82 1.00 -19.70 -8.33
C ALA A 82 0.72 -19.72 -9.84
N ASP A 83 0.86 -18.57 -10.51
CA ASP A 83 0.69 -18.45 -11.96
C ASP A 83 1.83 -19.16 -12.71
N ALA A 84 3.08 -18.97 -12.27
CA ALA A 84 4.24 -19.67 -12.83
C ALA A 84 4.14 -21.20 -12.66
N TRP A 85 3.64 -21.68 -11.53
CA TRP A 85 3.37 -23.11 -11.33
C TRP A 85 2.28 -23.65 -12.28
N ARG A 86 1.24 -22.85 -12.60
CA ARG A 86 0.23 -23.25 -13.58
C ARG A 86 0.81 -23.32 -14.99
N GLU A 87 1.66 -22.37 -15.37
CA GLU A 87 2.34 -22.37 -16.67
C GLU A 87 3.24 -23.60 -16.84
N ILE A 88 4.01 -23.95 -15.80
CA ILE A 88 4.82 -25.18 -15.77
C ILE A 88 3.94 -26.41 -16.01
N ASN A 89 2.81 -26.54 -15.31
CA ASN A 89 1.90 -27.67 -15.50
C ASN A 89 1.33 -27.73 -16.94
N GLN A 90 0.96 -26.58 -17.52
CA GLN A 90 0.49 -26.52 -18.92
C GLN A 90 1.56 -26.96 -19.92
N GLU A 91 2.81 -26.54 -19.73
CA GLU A 91 3.92 -26.96 -20.59
C GLU A 91 4.22 -28.46 -20.44
N ILE A 92 4.04 -29.03 -19.24
CA ILE A 92 4.17 -30.49 -19.01
C ILE A 92 2.99 -31.27 -19.62
N GLU A 93 1.80 -30.68 -19.66
CA GLU A 93 0.61 -31.26 -20.29
C GLU A 93 0.72 -31.32 -21.81
N ARG A 94 1.41 -30.35 -22.44
CA ARG A 94 1.67 -30.33 -23.90
C ARG A 94 2.47 -31.53 -24.42
N ARG A 95 3.12 -32.29 -23.52
CA ARG A 95 3.82 -33.57 -23.82
C ARG A 95 4.84 -33.51 -24.96
N ASN A 96 5.39 -32.33 -25.26
CA ASN A 96 6.38 -32.14 -26.31
C ASN A 96 7.76 -31.81 -25.70
N ALA A 97 8.82 -32.02 -26.48
CA ALA A 97 10.19 -31.81 -26.01
C ALA A 97 10.44 -30.35 -25.61
N SER A 98 9.95 -29.38 -26.41
CA SER A 98 10.15 -27.96 -26.10
C SER A 98 9.40 -27.50 -24.86
N GLY A 99 8.21 -28.03 -24.58
CA GLY A 99 7.44 -27.75 -23.37
C GLY A 99 8.13 -28.31 -22.13
N TYR A 100 8.75 -29.50 -22.22
CA TYR A 100 9.58 -30.01 -21.13
C TYR A 100 10.83 -29.14 -20.89
N ASP A 101 11.46 -28.61 -21.94
CA ASP A 101 12.60 -27.71 -21.80
C ASP A 101 12.21 -26.33 -21.23
N ARG A 102 11.05 -25.79 -21.64
CA ARG A 102 10.50 -24.56 -21.03
C ARG A 102 10.11 -24.76 -19.58
N ALA A 103 9.41 -25.85 -19.26
CA ALA A 103 9.05 -26.19 -17.88
C ALA A 103 10.29 -26.33 -17.00
N ALA A 104 11.37 -26.92 -17.53
CA ALA A 104 12.66 -27.00 -16.86
C ALA A 104 13.27 -25.62 -16.57
N GLY A 105 13.26 -24.70 -17.54
CA GLY A 105 13.74 -23.32 -17.37
C GLY A 105 12.93 -22.54 -16.32
N LEU A 106 11.60 -22.59 -16.42
CA LEU A 106 10.70 -21.93 -15.45
C LEU A 106 10.89 -22.46 -14.02
N LEU A 107 11.15 -23.76 -13.86
CA LEU A 107 11.45 -24.36 -12.56
C LEU A 107 12.79 -23.87 -11.98
N PHE A 108 13.80 -23.66 -12.83
CA PHE A 108 15.08 -23.12 -12.41
C PHE A 108 14.93 -21.66 -11.95
N ASP A 109 14.23 -20.83 -12.73
CA ASP A 109 13.99 -19.43 -12.38
C ASP A 109 13.22 -19.30 -11.06
N LEU A 110 12.20 -20.13 -10.84
CA LEU A 110 11.49 -20.19 -9.57
C LEU A 110 12.36 -20.67 -8.40
N GLN A 111 13.33 -21.56 -8.65
CA GLN A 111 14.27 -22.01 -7.63
C GLN A 111 15.19 -20.86 -7.18
N VAL A 112 15.70 -20.08 -8.12
CA VAL A 112 16.54 -18.90 -7.84
C VAL A 112 15.75 -17.88 -7.03
N LEU A 113 14.53 -17.55 -7.45
CA LEU A 113 13.65 -16.63 -6.72
C LEU A 113 13.30 -17.15 -5.31
N ALA A 114 13.04 -18.45 -5.16
CA ALA A 114 12.76 -19.05 -3.87
C ALA A 114 13.98 -19.01 -2.93
N ARG A 115 15.20 -19.15 -3.47
CA ARG A 115 16.44 -19.04 -2.71
C ARG A 115 16.66 -17.60 -2.22
N GLU A 116 16.47 -16.62 -3.09
CA GLU A 116 16.58 -15.19 -2.74
C GLU A 116 15.52 -14.77 -1.71
N ALA A 117 14.32 -15.34 -1.79
CA ALA A 117 13.23 -15.07 -0.86
C ALA A 117 13.32 -15.88 0.46
N GLY A 118 14.20 -16.88 0.55
CA GLY A 118 14.25 -17.82 1.68
C GLY A 118 13.07 -18.79 1.76
N GLU A 119 12.34 -18.99 0.67
CA GLU A 119 11.13 -19.84 0.58
C GLU A 119 11.43 -21.24 -0.03
N GLN A 120 12.67 -21.71 0.10
CA GLN A 120 13.14 -22.97 -0.50
C GLN A 120 12.30 -24.19 -0.09
N ASP A 121 11.78 -24.22 1.14
CA ASP A 121 10.96 -25.32 1.65
C ASP A 121 9.57 -25.39 1.00
N GLU A 122 9.00 -24.24 0.62
CA GLU A 122 7.72 -24.18 -0.11
C GLU A 122 7.93 -24.62 -1.56
N PHE A 123 9.04 -24.21 -2.17
CA PHE A 123 9.46 -24.67 -3.50
C PHE A 123 9.64 -26.20 -3.54
N ASN A 124 10.39 -26.77 -2.60
CA ASN A 124 10.65 -28.22 -2.53
C ASN A 124 9.36 -29.02 -2.36
N ARG A 125 8.42 -28.55 -1.52
CA ARG A 125 7.10 -29.19 -1.35
C ARG A 125 6.28 -29.20 -2.64
N ARG A 126 6.22 -28.08 -3.37
CA ARG A 126 5.49 -27.99 -4.64
C ARG A 126 6.16 -28.83 -5.74
N LEU A 127 7.49 -28.82 -5.81
CA LEU A 127 8.25 -29.64 -6.75
C LEU A 127 8.00 -31.14 -6.52
N ALA A 128 7.95 -31.58 -5.25
CA ALA A 128 7.61 -32.96 -4.91
C ALA A 128 6.20 -33.33 -5.40
N SER A 129 5.21 -32.45 -5.21
CA SER A 129 3.86 -32.67 -5.73
C SER A 129 3.83 -32.82 -7.25
N ILE A 130 4.59 -32.00 -7.99
CA ILE A 130 4.68 -32.07 -9.45
C ILE A 130 5.34 -33.38 -9.90
N ARG A 131 6.39 -33.81 -9.19
CA ARG A 131 7.04 -35.11 -9.45
C ARG A 131 6.07 -36.27 -9.27
N THR A 132 5.25 -36.26 -8.22
CA THR A 132 4.23 -37.30 -7.99
C THR A 132 3.13 -37.25 -9.05
N THR A 133 2.59 -36.08 -9.37
CA THR A 133 1.53 -35.92 -10.39
C THR A 133 1.99 -36.37 -11.79
N HIS A 134 3.26 -36.17 -12.11
CA HIS A 134 3.83 -36.49 -13.42
C HIS A 134 4.79 -37.68 -13.40
N GLU A 135 4.76 -38.51 -12.35
CA GLU A 135 5.62 -39.70 -12.20
C GLU A 135 5.46 -40.67 -13.39
N ARG A 136 4.25 -40.72 -13.97
CA ARG A 136 3.91 -41.55 -15.15
C ARG A 136 4.53 -41.05 -16.45
N LYS A 137 5.30 -39.95 -16.43
CA LYS A 137 5.99 -39.35 -17.59
C LYS A 137 7.52 -39.51 -17.45
N PRO A 138 8.09 -40.68 -17.75
CA PRO A 138 9.50 -40.98 -17.47
C PRO A 138 10.48 -40.01 -18.18
N LYS A 139 10.19 -39.60 -19.42
CA LYS A 139 11.01 -38.62 -20.15
C LYS A 139 11.05 -37.23 -19.51
N PHE A 140 9.98 -36.85 -18.80
CA PHE A 140 9.93 -35.59 -18.06
C PHE A 140 10.72 -35.70 -16.76
N ILE A 141 10.56 -36.80 -16.03
CA ILE A 141 11.31 -37.08 -14.78
C ILE A 141 12.82 -37.16 -15.04
N GLU A 142 13.24 -37.77 -16.14
CA GLU A 142 14.65 -37.83 -16.55
C GLU A 142 15.25 -36.42 -16.75
N ARG A 143 14.53 -35.55 -17.48
CA ARG A 143 14.96 -34.15 -17.69
C ARG A 143 14.97 -33.35 -16.39
N LEU A 144 13.96 -33.54 -15.54
CA LEU A 144 13.87 -32.88 -14.24
C LEU A 144 14.96 -33.32 -13.26
N SER A 145 15.38 -34.59 -13.33
CA SER A 145 16.50 -35.14 -12.54
C SER A 145 17.86 -34.61 -13.00
N ARG A 146 17.98 -34.13 -14.24
CA ARG A 146 19.18 -33.46 -14.74
C ARG A 146 19.32 -32.05 -14.16
N ILE A 147 18.21 -31.33 -13.97
CA ILE A 147 18.20 -30.02 -13.29
C ILE A 147 18.63 -30.14 -11.82
N GLY A 148 18.19 -31.21 -11.14
CA GLY A 148 18.61 -31.49 -9.77
C GLY A 148 20.12 -31.79 -9.65
N ARG A 149 20.69 -32.55 -10.60
CA ARG A 149 22.12 -32.96 -10.58
C ARG A 149 23.09 -31.91 -11.14
N GLY A 150 22.65 -31.00 -11.99
CA GLY A 150 23.50 -29.93 -12.54
C GLY A 150 23.97 -28.93 -11.47
N ASN A 151 23.19 -28.75 -10.42
CA ASN A 151 23.49 -27.78 -9.35
C ASN A 151 24.41 -28.31 -8.24
N ASP A 152 24.50 -29.63 -8.04
CA ASP A 152 25.45 -30.23 -7.09
C ASP A 152 26.90 -30.12 -7.60
N ALA A 153 27.08 -29.89 -8.90
CA ALA A 153 28.40 -29.78 -9.55
C ALA A 153 28.91 -28.33 -9.70
N GLU A 154 28.05 -27.31 -9.54
CA GLU A 154 28.44 -25.89 -9.63
C GLU A 154 28.65 -25.25 -8.23
N THR A 155 28.50 -26.04 -7.17
CA THR A 155 28.71 -25.63 -5.77
C THR A 155 29.87 -26.35 -5.07
N ALA A 156 30.69 -27.11 -5.82
CA ALA A 156 31.93 -27.75 -5.35
C ALA A 156 33.15 -27.09 -6.02
#